data_AF-A0A6P0DSQ7-F1
#
_entry.id   AF-A0A6P0DSQ7-F1
#
_cell.length_a   1.000
_cell.length_b   1.000
_cell.length_c   1.000
_cell.angle_alpha   90.00
_cell.angle_beta   90.00
_cell.angle_gamma   90.00
#
_symmetry.space_group_name_H-M   'P 1'
#
loop_
_entity.id
_entity.type
_entity.pdbx_description
1 polymer ?
#
loop_
_entity_poly.entity_id
_entity_poly.type
_entity_poly.pdbx_seq_one_letter_code
_entity_poly.pdbx_strand_id
1 'polypeptide(L)'
;MGERLKEVEAKLMAWYRNNECCRRLAKIPGVGPISEVLLVMKAPAPEQFRSGRQFPAWMGLTPKDHSTVGKVRLGIITRAGDEALRKTLVVGATSLLRQERAGRGRNASLWFIELLKPKAPKLAAVALANKIARIAWKMMVTREAYKGNAARPALACAA
;
A
#
# COMPACT_ATOMS: atom_id res chain seq x y z
N MET A 1 -9.37 24.06 -20.56
CA MET A 1 -8.57 22.93 -20.04
C MET A 1 -9.03 22.50 -18.64
N GLY A 2 -9.19 23.43 -17.68
CA GLY A 2 -9.68 23.10 -16.33
C GLY A 2 -11.11 22.56 -16.25
N GLU A 3 -12.00 22.95 -17.16
CA GLU A 3 -13.40 22.48 -17.17
C GLU A 3 -13.52 20.99 -17.53
N ARG A 4 -12.80 20.55 -18.57
CA ARG A 4 -12.70 19.14 -18.96
C ARG A 4 -12.06 18.28 -17.85
N LEU A 5 -11.11 18.83 -17.09
CA LEU A 5 -10.52 18.13 -15.94
C LEU A 5 -11.56 17.92 -14.83
N LYS A 6 -12.32 18.96 -14.47
CA LYS A 6 -13.39 18.87 -13.47
C LYS A 6 -14.47 17.87 -13.88
N GLU A 7 -14.83 17.83 -15.16
CA GLU A 7 -15.81 16.86 -15.68
C GLU A 7 -15.31 15.42 -15.52
N VAL A 8 -14.05 15.15 -15.90
CA VAL A 8 -13.44 13.82 -15.75
C VAL A 8 -13.32 13.43 -14.28
N GLU A 9 -12.94 14.37 -13.40
CA GLU A 9 -12.87 14.14 -11.97
C GLU A 9 -14.25 13.85 -11.38
N ALA A 10 -15.30 14.55 -11.80
CA ALA A 10 -16.67 14.28 -11.37
C ALA A 10 -17.13 12.87 -11.79
N LYS A 11 -16.84 12.46 -13.03
CA LYS A 11 -17.12 11.10 -13.52
C LYS A 11 -16.36 10.04 -12.71
N LEU A 12 -15.08 10.30 -12.44
CA LEU A 12 -14.24 9.42 -11.62
C LEU A 12 -14.80 9.27 -10.20
N MET A 13 -15.20 10.38 -9.58
CA MET A 13 -15.78 10.39 -8.23
C MET A 13 -17.15 9.72 -8.18
N ALA A 14 -17.98 9.86 -9.22
CA ALA A 14 -19.24 9.13 -9.34
C ALA A 14 -19.01 7.61 -9.43
N TRP A 15 -18.05 7.18 -10.26
CA TRP A 15 -17.67 5.78 -10.35
C TRP A 15 -17.12 5.25 -9.03
N TYR A 16 -16.22 6.01 -8.38
CA TYR A 16 -15.66 5.69 -7.07
C TYR A 16 -16.76 5.47 -6.02
N ARG A 17 -17.75 6.37 -5.95
CA ARG A 17 -18.87 6.26 -5.00
C ARG A 17 -19.69 5.00 -5.18
N ASN A 18 -19.76 4.45 -6.39
CA ASN A 18 -20.48 3.22 -6.69
C ASN A 18 -19.64 1.95 -6.53
N ASN A 19 -18.30 2.06 -6.42
CA ASN A 19 -17.41 0.91 -6.30
C ASN A 19 -17.07 0.56 -4.84
N GLU A 20 -17.64 -0.52 -4.32
CA GLU A 20 -17.38 -1.02 -2.96
C GLU A 20 -15.92 -1.31 -2.67
N CYS A 21 -15.19 -1.86 -3.63
CA CYS A 21 -13.78 -2.19 -3.46
C CYS A 21 -12.95 -0.92 -3.25
N CYS A 22 -13.17 0.11 -4.06
CA CYS A 22 -12.50 1.40 -3.89
C CYS A 22 -12.80 2.00 -2.51
N ARG A 23 -14.08 2.02 -2.08
CA ARG A 23 -14.47 2.57 -0.77
C ARG A 23 -13.80 1.83 0.41
N ARG A 24 -13.59 0.52 0.28
CA ARG A 24 -12.85 -0.27 1.29
C ARG A 24 -11.36 0.09 1.27
N LEU A 25 -10.74 0.13 0.09
CA LEU A 25 -9.32 0.48 -0.05
C LEU A 25 -9.00 1.90 0.44
N ALA A 26 -9.93 2.84 0.30
CA ALA A 26 -9.82 4.22 0.79
C ALA A 26 -9.61 4.34 2.31
N LYS A 27 -9.90 3.27 3.06
CA LYS A 27 -9.68 3.23 4.51
C LYS A 27 -8.23 2.92 4.89
N ILE A 28 -7.39 2.50 3.94
CA ILE A 28 -5.98 2.21 4.20
C ILE A 28 -5.21 3.54 4.30
N PRO A 29 -4.50 3.82 5.42
CA PRO A 29 -3.67 5.00 5.54
C PRO A 29 -2.60 5.05 4.44
N GLY A 30 -2.51 6.19 3.75
CA GLY A 30 -1.60 6.37 2.62
C GLY A 30 -2.15 5.87 1.27
N VAL A 31 -3.38 5.37 1.21
CA VAL A 31 -4.13 5.19 -0.04
C VAL A 31 -5.08 6.38 -0.20
N GLY A 32 -5.09 6.98 -1.39
CA GLY A 32 -6.00 8.08 -1.72
C GLY A 32 -6.83 7.80 -2.98
N PRO A 33 -7.71 8.73 -3.39
CA PRO A 33 -8.69 8.54 -4.47
C PRO A 33 -8.13 8.02 -5.79
N ILE A 34 -6.96 8.53 -6.18
CA ILE A 34 -6.30 8.06 -7.40
C ILE A 34 -5.72 6.65 -7.20
N SER A 35 -5.17 6.35 -6.02
CA SER A 35 -4.51 5.06 -5.75
C SER A 35 -5.51 3.91 -5.69
N GLU A 36 -6.62 4.07 -4.98
CA GLU A 36 -7.68 3.05 -4.88
C GLU A 36 -8.36 2.78 -6.22
N VAL A 37 -8.60 3.82 -7.01
CA VAL A 37 -9.14 3.69 -8.37
C VAL A 37 -8.14 2.93 -9.25
N LEU A 38 -6.87 3.32 -9.26
CA LEU A 38 -5.85 2.62 -10.06
C LEU A 38 -5.70 1.16 -9.62
N LEU A 39 -5.75 0.89 -8.32
CA LEU A 39 -5.71 -0.48 -7.80
C LEU A 39 -6.86 -1.31 -8.37
N VAL A 40 -8.09 -0.79 -8.36
CA VAL A 40 -9.25 -1.54 -8.86
C VAL A 40 -9.28 -1.62 -10.38
N MET A 41 -8.85 -0.59 -11.10
CA MET A 41 -8.90 -0.56 -12.57
C MET A 41 -7.76 -1.35 -13.23
N LYS A 42 -6.56 -1.32 -12.65
CA LYS A 42 -5.34 -1.84 -13.31
C LYS A 42 -4.85 -3.15 -12.72
N ALA A 43 -5.21 -3.48 -11.47
CA ALA A 43 -4.86 -4.78 -10.94
C ALA A 43 -5.67 -5.88 -11.64
N PRO A 44 -5.06 -7.03 -11.95
CA PRO A 44 -5.84 -8.20 -12.31
C PRO A 44 -6.67 -8.68 -11.11
N ALA A 45 -7.60 -9.60 -11.37
CA ALA A 45 -8.38 -10.21 -10.31
C ALA A 45 -7.45 -10.74 -9.19
N PRO A 46 -7.69 -10.35 -7.92
CA PRO A 46 -6.72 -10.57 -6.85
C PRO A 46 -6.49 -12.06 -6.55
N GLU A 47 -7.42 -12.93 -6.94
CA GLU A 47 -7.34 -14.39 -6.84
C GLU A 47 -6.27 -14.99 -7.77
N GLN A 48 -5.82 -14.26 -8.80
CA GLN A 48 -4.76 -14.72 -9.70
C GLN A 48 -3.39 -14.78 -9.01
N PHE A 49 -3.22 -14.10 -7.88
CA PHE A 49 -2.01 -14.15 -7.08
C PHE A 49 -2.11 -15.26 -6.02
N ARG A 50 -1.12 -16.16 -5.98
CA ARG A 50 -1.04 -17.25 -4.99
C ARG A 50 -0.79 -16.74 -3.58
N SER A 51 -0.19 -15.56 -3.45
CA SER A 51 0.07 -14.94 -2.16
C SER A 51 0.14 -13.43 -2.26
N GLY A 52 -0.14 -12.76 -1.14
CA GLY A 52 0.01 -11.31 -1.05
C GLY A 52 1.43 -10.80 -1.27
N ARG A 53 2.46 -11.65 -1.29
CA ARG A 53 3.83 -11.25 -1.66
C ARG A 53 3.99 -11.07 -3.18
N GLN A 54 3.19 -11.76 -3.98
CA GLN A 54 3.24 -11.65 -5.44
C GLN A 54 2.64 -10.33 -5.94
N PHE A 55 1.63 -9.79 -5.25
CA PHE A 55 1.00 -8.54 -5.64
C PHE A 55 1.95 -7.31 -5.67
N PRO A 56 2.69 -6.98 -4.60
CA PRO A 56 3.69 -5.92 -4.65
C PRO A 56 4.86 -6.24 -5.57
N ALA A 57 5.22 -7.52 -5.77
CA ALA A 57 6.24 -7.90 -6.72
C ALA A 57 5.81 -7.59 -8.16
N TRP A 58 4.56 -7.90 -8.50
CA TRP A 58 3.93 -7.57 -9.78
C TRP A 58 3.86 -6.06 -10.02
N MET A 59 3.60 -5.24 -8.99
CA MET A 59 3.68 -3.77 -9.09
C MET A 59 5.12 -3.22 -9.14
N GLY A 60 6.14 -4.06 -9.00
CA GLY A 60 7.55 -3.67 -8.99
C GLY A 60 7.99 -2.95 -7.71
N LEU A 61 7.33 -3.22 -6.58
CA LEU A 61 7.65 -2.72 -5.23
C LEU A 61 8.56 -3.68 -4.44
N THR A 62 8.96 -4.81 -5.02
CA THR A 62 9.82 -5.81 -4.36
C THR A 62 11.25 -5.70 -4.90
N PRO A 63 12.27 -5.71 -4.01
CA PRO A 63 13.68 -5.81 -4.40
C PRO A 63 13.98 -7.02 -5.28
N LYS A 64 14.94 -6.88 -6.20
CA LYS A 64 15.56 -8.02 -6.88
C LYS A 64 16.30 -8.88 -5.85
N ASP A 65 16.14 -10.19 -5.97
CA ASP A 65 16.88 -11.14 -5.15
C ASP A 65 18.22 -11.46 -5.82
N HIS A 66 19.31 -11.13 -5.13
CA HIS A 66 20.68 -11.47 -5.50
C HIS A 66 21.30 -12.43 -4.46
N SER A 67 20.46 -13.10 -3.68
CA SER A 67 20.91 -14.04 -2.67
C SER A 67 21.55 -15.26 -3.31
N THR A 68 22.67 -15.69 -2.74
CA THR A 68 23.34 -16.95 -3.07
C THR A 68 23.32 -17.85 -1.83
N VAL A 69 23.65 -19.13 -1.98
CA VAL A 69 23.63 -20.09 -0.87
C VAL A 69 24.41 -19.53 0.33
N GLY A 70 23.71 -19.35 1.45
CA GLY A 70 24.26 -18.81 2.70
C GLY A 70 24.36 -17.28 2.82
N LYS A 71 23.99 -16.49 1.79
CA LYS A 71 24.05 -15.02 1.83
C LYS A 71 22.78 -14.39 1.26
N VAL A 72 21.98 -13.77 2.13
CA VAL A 72 20.82 -12.97 1.72
C VAL A 72 21.29 -11.61 1.22
N ARG A 73 21.00 -11.29 -0.04
CA ARG A 73 21.34 -10.01 -0.66
C ARG A 73 20.17 -9.50 -1.48
N LEU A 74 19.53 -8.43 -1.00
CA LEU A 74 18.45 -7.75 -1.72
C LEU A 74 19.01 -6.53 -2.48
N GLY A 75 18.66 -6.41 -3.75
CA GLY A 75 19.04 -5.29 -4.61
C GLY A 75 18.02 -4.15 -4.61
N ILE A 76 17.99 -3.40 -5.71
CA ILE A 76 16.99 -2.34 -5.94
C ILE A 76 15.63 -2.98 -6.28
N ILE A 77 14.53 -2.26 -6.04
CA ILE A 77 13.20 -2.66 -6.53
C ILE A 77 13.23 -2.91 -8.04
N THR A 78 12.50 -3.93 -8.50
CA THR A 78 12.54 -4.35 -9.90
C THR A 78 12.08 -3.27 -10.88
N ARG A 79 11.13 -2.43 -10.46
CA ARG A 79 10.42 -1.44 -11.31
C ARG A 79 9.70 -2.03 -12.54
N ALA A 80 9.63 -3.36 -12.66
CA ALA A 80 9.08 -4.09 -13.80
C ALA A 80 7.54 -4.09 -13.87
N GLY A 81 6.87 -3.53 -12.85
CA GLY A 81 5.42 -3.37 -12.80
C GLY A 81 4.95 -1.98 -13.20
N ASP A 82 3.62 -1.79 -13.12
CA ASP A 82 2.95 -0.55 -13.49
C ASP A 82 3.50 0.68 -12.73
N GLU A 83 4.01 1.64 -13.49
CA GLU A 83 4.64 2.83 -12.91
C GLU A 83 3.63 3.72 -12.17
N ALA A 84 2.39 3.84 -12.65
CA ALA A 84 1.39 4.68 -12.02
C ALA A 84 0.94 4.11 -10.67
N LEU A 85 0.70 2.79 -10.59
CA LEU A 85 0.43 2.09 -9.32
C LEU A 85 1.59 2.26 -8.34
N ARG A 86 2.82 2.01 -8.80
CA ARG A 86 4.01 2.15 -7.96
C ARG A 86 4.16 3.60 -7.45
N LYS A 87 4.04 4.59 -8.34
CA LYS A 87 4.21 6.00 -8.01
C LYS A 87 3.17 6.46 -7.00
N THR A 88 1.90 6.15 -7.22
CA THR A 88 0.81 6.59 -6.34
C THR A 88 0.92 5.99 -4.94
N LEU A 89 1.24 4.69 -4.84
CA LEU A 89 1.47 4.04 -3.54
C LEU A 89 2.71 4.59 -2.82
N VAL A 90 3.81 4.85 -3.53
CA VAL A 90 5.04 5.43 -2.93
C VAL A 90 4.81 6.87 -2.48
N VAL A 91 4.06 7.68 -3.24
CA VAL A 91 3.71 9.06 -2.86
C VAL A 91 2.81 9.05 -1.61
N GLY A 92 1.78 8.20 -1.58
CA GLY A 92 0.90 8.05 -0.44
C GLY A 92 1.63 7.59 0.83
N ALA A 93 2.51 6.59 0.69
CA ALA A 93 3.40 6.15 1.76
C ALA A 93 4.36 7.26 2.23
N THR A 94 4.90 8.07 1.32
CA THR A 94 5.77 9.20 1.65
C THR A 94 5.01 10.27 2.43
N SER A 95 3.76 10.56 2.06
CA SER A 95 2.90 11.49 2.79
C SER A 95 2.66 11.00 4.22
N LEU A 96 2.32 9.73 4.39
CA LEU A 96 2.13 9.13 5.71
C LEU A 96 3.40 9.20 6.55
N LEU A 97 4.55 8.86 5.96
CA LEU A 97 5.86 8.97 6.62
C LEU A 97 6.18 10.40 7.09
N ARG A 98 5.83 11.40 6.28
CA ARG A 98 6.03 12.83 6.62
C ARG A 98 5.15 13.26 7.79
N GLN A 99 3.89 12.82 7.82
CA GLN A 99 2.98 13.14 8.93
C GLN A 99 3.47 12.54 10.26
N GLU A 100 3.93 11.29 10.26
CA GLU A 100 4.50 10.66 11.44
C GLU A 100 5.76 11.38 11.94
N ARG A 101 6.69 11.71 11.03
CA ARG A 101 7.92 12.44 11.39
C ARG A 101 7.65 13.84 11.93
N ALA A 102 6.54 14.46 11.54
CA ALA A 102 6.11 15.74 12.05
C ALA A 102 5.34 15.65 13.38
N GLY A 103 5.21 14.45 13.98
CA GLY A 103 4.44 14.25 15.20
C GLY A 103 2.93 14.37 15.03
N ARG A 104 2.43 14.45 13.77
CA ARG A 104 1.00 14.56 13.44
C ARG A 104 0.36 13.19 13.17
N GLY A 105 1.16 12.14 13.27
CA GLY A 105 0.71 10.76 13.19
C GLY A 105 -0.21 10.42 14.34
N ARG A 106 -1.37 9.85 14.03
CA ARG A 106 -2.38 9.53 15.06
C ARG A 106 -2.23 8.13 15.64
N ASN A 107 -1.74 7.16 14.85
CA ASN A 107 -1.76 5.73 15.20
C ASN A 107 -0.70 4.92 14.42
N ALA A 108 0.58 5.31 14.48
CA ALA A 108 1.65 4.49 13.89
C ALA A 108 1.82 3.18 14.66
N SER A 109 1.72 2.05 13.95
CA SER A 109 2.07 0.73 14.52
C SER A 109 3.52 0.72 15.01
N LEU A 110 3.83 -0.07 16.04
CA LEU A 110 5.22 -0.27 16.52
C LEU A 110 6.18 -0.62 15.36
N TRP A 111 5.76 -1.52 14.46
CA TRP A 111 6.52 -1.84 13.25
C TRP A 111 6.87 -0.60 12.40
N PHE A 112 5.96 0.37 12.31
CA PHE A 112 6.16 1.57 11.50
C PHE A 112 7.14 2.54 12.16
N ILE A 113 7.07 2.65 13.49
CA ILE A 113 8.03 3.41 14.31
C ILE A 113 9.42 2.75 14.21
N GLU A 114 9.52 1.43 14.32
CA GLU A 114 10.79 0.71 14.14
C GLU A 114 11.34 0.83 12.72
N LEU A 115 10.46 0.86 11.70
CA LEU A 115 10.89 1.11 10.32
C LEU A 115 11.50 2.51 10.12
N LEU A 116 11.07 3.49 10.93
CA LEU A 116 11.54 4.87 10.86
C LEU A 116 12.94 5.07 11.44
N LYS A 117 13.33 4.30 12.47
CA LYS A 117 14.56 4.53 13.25
C LYS A 117 15.87 4.33 12.47
N PRO A 118 16.03 3.31 11.60
CA PRO A 118 17.33 3.03 10.97
C PRO A 118 17.41 3.31 9.46
N LYS A 119 16.36 3.83 8.80
CA LYS A 119 16.28 3.85 7.32
C LYS A 119 16.22 5.25 6.72
N ALA A 120 16.89 5.39 5.56
CA ALA A 120 16.69 6.53 4.67
C ALA A 120 15.20 6.70 4.33
N PRO A 121 14.65 7.93 4.29
CA PRO A 121 13.22 8.18 4.16
C PRO A 121 12.58 7.51 2.93
N LYS A 122 13.29 7.52 1.79
CA LYS A 122 12.82 6.88 0.55
C LYS A 122 12.70 5.36 0.69
N LEU A 123 13.64 4.72 1.40
CA LEU A 123 13.59 3.27 1.65
C LEU A 123 12.43 2.91 2.59
N ALA A 124 12.21 3.72 3.63
CA ALA A 124 11.06 3.54 4.51
C ALA A 124 9.73 3.71 3.76
N ALA A 125 9.62 4.71 2.87
CA ALA A 125 8.43 4.92 2.05
C ALA A 125 8.16 3.75 1.09
N VAL A 126 9.19 3.20 0.44
CA VAL A 126 9.03 2.03 -0.44
C VAL A 126 8.63 0.78 0.36
N ALA A 127 9.24 0.55 1.52
CA ALA A 127 8.85 -0.56 2.40
C ALA A 127 7.41 -0.43 2.90
N LEU A 128 6.97 0.79 3.23
CA LEU A 128 5.59 1.08 3.61
C LEU A 128 4.62 0.87 2.44
N ALA A 129 4.96 1.34 1.23
CA ALA A 129 4.18 1.09 0.02
C ALA A 129 4.03 -0.41 -0.26
N ASN A 130 5.10 -1.20 -0.07
CA ASN A 130 5.04 -2.66 -0.17
C ASN A 130 4.06 -3.27 0.85
N LYS A 131 4.07 -2.80 2.11
CA LYS A 131 3.09 -3.25 3.12
C LYS A 131 1.66 -2.85 2.75
N ILE A 132 1.44 -1.61 2.32
CA ILE A 132 0.13 -1.10 1.87
C ILE A 132 -0.41 -1.97 0.72
N ALA A 133 0.44 -2.30 -0.25
CA ALA A 133 0.08 -3.20 -1.35
C ALA A 133 -0.39 -4.58 -0.84
N ARG A 134 0.30 -5.17 0.14
CA ARG A 134 -0.10 -6.46 0.72
C ARG A 134 -1.44 -6.38 1.44
N ILE A 135 -1.71 -5.29 2.15
CA ILE A 135 -2.99 -5.03 2.82
C ILE A 135 -4.10 -4.86 1.78
N ALA A 136 -3.87 -4.02 0.76
CA ALA A 136 -4.81 -3.80 -0.33
C ALA A 136 -5.18 -5.13 -1.00
N TRP A 137 -4.19 -5.96 -1.36
CA TRP A 137 -4.44 -7.29 -1.92
C TRP A 137 -5.31 -8.15 -1.00
N LYS A 138 -4.97 -8.23 0.29
CA LYS A 138 -5.74 -9.04 1.25
C LYS A 138 -7.19 -8.58 1.31
N MET A 139 -7.43 -7.26 1.34
CA MET A 139 -8.77 -6.68 1.34
C MET A 139 -9.51 -6.93 0.02
N MET A 140 -8.83 -6.89 -1.12
CA MET A 140 -9.45 -7.21 -2.41
C MET A 140 -9.93 -8.67 -2.44
N VAL A 141 -9.13 -9.62 -1.94
CA VAL A 141 -9.49 -11.04 -1.87
C VAL A 141 -10.61 -11.30 -0.85
N THR A 142 -10.46 -10.87 0.41
CA THR A 142 -11.39 -11.27 1.48
C THR A 142 -12.66 -10.43 1.52
N ARG A 143 -12.70 -9.33 0.78
CA ARG A 143 -13.76 -8.32 0.84
C ARG A 143 -13.94 -7.67 2.23
N GLU A 144 -13.03 -7.93 3.17
CA GLU A 144 -13.10 -7.37 4.52
C GLU A 144 -12.77 -5.87 4.53
N ALA A 145 -13.24 -5.19 5.58
CA ALA A 145 -12.87 -3.82 5.87
C ALA A 145 -11.43 -3.72 6.39
N TYR A 146 -10.81 -2.55 6.23
CA TYR A 146 -9.49 -2.27 6.78
C TYR A 146 -9.56 -2.34 8.31
N LYS A 147 -8.94 -3.36 8.89
CA LYS A 147 -8.67 -3.43 10.32
C LYS A 147 -7.36 -2.69 10.55
N GLY A 148 -7.45 -1.46 11.03
CA GLY A 148 -6.29 -0.75 11.56
C GLY A 148 -5.65 -1.57 12.67
N ASN A 149 -4.45 -1.17 13.10
CA ASN A 149 -3.82 -1.75 14.27
C ASN A 149 -4.56 -1.27 15.54
N ALA A 150 -5.85 -1.59 15.67
CA ALA A 150 -6.50 -1.71 16.96
C ALA A 150 -5.63 -2.71 17.73
N ALA A 151 -5.22 -2.33 18.94
CA ALA A 151 -4.37 -3.16 19.78
C ALA A 151 -4.78 -4.62 19.62
N ARG A 152 -3.84 -5.47 19.18
CA ARG A 152 -4.02 -6.92 19.27
C ARG A 152 -4.54 -7.15 20.69
N PRO A 153 -5.75 -7.70 20.91
CA PRO A 153 -6.11 -8.09 22.27
C PRO A 153 -4.96 -8.96 22.73
N ALA A 154 -4.37 -8.60 23.88
CA ALA A 154 -3.29 -9.38 24.48
C ALA A 154 -3.76 -10.84 24.39
N LEU A 155 -2.97 -11.69 23.71
CA LEU A 155 -3.22 -13.11 23.73
C LEU A 155 -3.37 -13.47 25.20
N ALA A 156 -4.58 -13.80 25.62
CA ALA A 156 -4.80 -14.38 26.93
C ALA A 156 -3.89 -15.61 26.95
N CYS A 157 -2.82 -15.55 27.75
CA CYS A 157 -2.04 -16.73 28.08
C CYS A 157 -3.04 -17.72 28.69
N ALA A 158 -3.40 -18.75 27.92
CA ALA A 158 -4.02 -19.93 28.48
C ALA A 158 -2.92 -20.63 29.30
N ALA A 159 -3.19 -20.74 30.60
CA ALA A 159 -2.43 -21.49 31.59
C ALA A 159 -2.51 -23.00 31.34
#